data_AF-A0A524NEG8-F1
#
_entry.id   AF-A0A524NEG8-F1
#
_cell.length_a   1.000
_cell.length_b   1.000
_cell.length_c   1.000
_cell.angle_alpha   90.00
_cell.angle_beta   90.00
_cell.angle_gamma   90.00
#
_symmetry.space_group_name_H-M   'P 1'
#
loop_
_entity.id
_entity.type
_entity.pdbx_description
1 polymer ?
#
loop_
_entity_poly.entity_id
_entity_poly.type
_entity_poly.pdbx_seq_one_letter_code
_entity_poly.pdbx_strand_id
1 'polypeptide(L)'
;QWGFLGYYNDDIGPSPFEGFDLGGDGLSGYNLYGRETIAQRGYPNRSLTPVDSKGNKSGNVYTKYTLELRYPVSLNPSATIFVLTFLEAGNAWYSIDQFSPFSTKRAAGVGVRAFLPMFGLLGIDWGYGFDPYPGHPGISGSQFHFTIGQQF
;
A
#
# COMPACT_ATOMS: atom_id res chain seq x y z
N GLN A 1 8.41 -0.69 6.87
CA GLN A 1 7.33 -0.42 7.83
C GLN A 1 6.73 -1.76 8.26
N TRP A 2 6.32 -1.85 9.51
CA TRP A 2 5.63 -3.01 10.07
C TRP A 2 4.56 -2.50 11.01
N GLY A 3 3.44 -3.21 11.10
CA GLY A 3 2.37 -2.90 12.04
C GLY A 3 1.68 -4.16 12.52
N PHE A 4 1.24 -4.10 13.77
CA PHE A 4 0.57 -5.17 14.46
C PHE A 4 -0.55 -4.59 15.32
N LEU A 5 -1.74 -5.16 15.15
CA LEU A 5 -2.92 -4.88 15.95
C LEU A 5 -3.24 -6.12 16.77
N GLY A 6 -2.95 -6.04 18.07
CA GLY A 6 -3.31 -7.09 19.03
C GLY A 6 -4.73 -6.93 19.55
N TYR A 7 -5.18 -7.93 20.29
CA TYR A 7 -6.46 -7.93 21.01
C TYR A 7 -6.24 -8.49 22.42
N TYR A 8 -7.11 -8.10 23.36
CA TYR A 8 -6.98 -8.47 24.77
C TYR A 8 -7.76 -9.74 25.15
N ASN A 9 -8.82 -10.08 24.41
CA ASN A 9 -9.66 -11.24 24.70
C ASN A 9 -9.64 -12.20 23.51
N ASP A 10 -9.04 -13.37 23.73
CA ASP A 10 -8.90 -14.42 22.72
C ASP A 10 -10.24 -15.01 22.26
N ASP A 11 -11.28 -14.98 23.10
CA ASP A 11 -12.62 -15.48 22.76
C ASP A 11 -13.36 -14.56 21.77
N ILE A 12 -13.02 -13.27 21.77
CA ILE A 12 -13.64 -12.24 20.90
C ILE A 12 -12.81 -12.06 19.62
N GLY A 13 -11.48 -12.16 19.74
CA GLY A 13 -10.55 -11.99 18.63
C GLY A 13 -10.30 -10.52 18.22
N PRO A 14 -9.76 -10.30 17.01
CA PRO A 14 -9.39 -8.96 16.53
C PRO A 14 -10.60 -8.04 16.32
N SER A 15 -10.38 -6.72 16.50
CA SER A 15 -11.42 -5.71 16.24
C SER A 15 -11.87 -5.74 14.76
N PRO A 16 -13.18 -5.74 14.47
CA PRO A 16 -13.68 -5.69 13.09
C PRO A 16 -13.63 -4.27 12.49
N PHE A 17 -13.38 -3.24 13.30
CA PHE A 17 -13.38 -1.84 12.88
C PHE A 17 -11.98 -1.30 12.60
N GLU A 18 -10.97 -1.89 13.23
CA GLU A 18 -9.60 -1.44 13.14
C GLU A 18 -8.76 -2.44 12.34
N GLY A 19 -7.70 -1.96 11.69
CA GLY A 19 -6.76 -2.82 11.00
C GLY A 19 -6.08 -2.16 9.81
N PHE A 20 -5.37 -2.96 9.04
CA PHE A 20 -4.56 -2.51 7.92
C PHE A 20 -5.20 -2.92 6.61
N ASP A 21 -5.22 -2.00 5.66
CA ASP A 21 -5.58 -2.25 4.27
C ASP A 21 -4.36 -2.12 3.40
N LEU A 22 -3.96 -3.20 2.72
CA LEU A 22 -2.73 -3.20 1.92
C LEU A 22 -3.05 -3.32 0.43
N GLY A 23 -2.41 -2.45 -0.36
CA GLY A 23 -2.50 -2.46 -1.82
C GLY A 23 -2.98 -1.14 -2.40
N GLY A 24 -2.46 -0.82 -3.58
CA GLY A 24 -2.89 0.33 -4.37
C GLY A 24 -2.12 1.62 -4.10
N ASP A 25 -2.78 2.74 -4.37
CA ASP A 25 -2.20 4.09 -4.38
C ASP A 25 -2.10 4.73 -2.97
N GLY A 26 -2.73 4.14 -1.97
CA GLY A 26 -2.79 4.68 -0.61
C GLY A 26 -3.73 5.87 -0.43
N LEU A 27 -4.43 6.28 -1.49
CA LEU A 27 -5.43 7.35 -1.44
C LEU A 27 -6.84 6.79 -1.45
N SER A 28 -7.02 5.58 -1.96
CA SER A 28 -8.33 4.92 -1.91
C SER A 28 -8.71 4.57 -0.48
N GLY A 29 -9.87 5.08 -0.06
CA GLY A 29 -10.37 4.95 1.30
C GLY A 29 -10.01 6.18 2.12
N TYR A 30 -10.99 7.08 2.30
CA TYR A 30 -11.07 7.87 3.52
C TYR A 30 -10.66 6.95 4.68
N ASN A 31 -9.72 7.40 5.53
CA ASN A 31 -9.38 6.73 6.80
C ASN A 31 -10.68 6.60 7.61
N LEU A 32 -11.43 5.54 7.34
CA LEU A 32 -12.61 5.14 8.08
C LEU A 32 -12.08 4.78 9.46
N TYR A 33 -12.50 5.55 10.46
CA TYR A 33 -12.07 5.47 11.86
C TYR A 33 -11.58 4.06 12.24
N GLY A 34 -10.26 3.90 12.32
CA GLY A 34 -9.61 2.65 12.73
C GLY A 34 -8.83 1.88 11.65
N ARG A 35 -9.08 2.10 10.35
CA ARG A 35 -8.37 1.40 9.28
C ARG A 35 -7.32 2.27 8.61
N GLU A 36 -6.07 1.81 8.67
CA GLU A 36 -4.94 2.46 8.01
C GLU A 36 -4.69 1.83 6.64
N THR A 37 -4.73 2.65 5.58
CA THR A 37 -4.41 2.21 4.22
C THR A 37 -2.91 2.30 3.98
N ILE A 38 -2.28 1.16 3.78
CA ILE A 38 -0.89 1.01 3.39
C ILE A 38 -0.84 0.87 1.86
N ALA A 39 -0.31 1.90 1.20
CA ALA A 39 -0.11 1.89 -0.25
C ALA A 39 0.81 0.72 -0.64
N GLN A 40 0.50 0.01 -1.72
CA GLN A 40 1.46 -0.88 -2.37
C GLN A 40 1.17 -0.91 -3.87
N ARG A 41 1.97 -0.16 -4.61
CA ARG A 41 1.81 0.04 -6.05
C ARG A 41 2.09 -1.25 -6.80
N GLY A 42 1.53 -1.38 -8.00
CA GLY A 42 1.54 -2.64 -8.77
C GLY A 42 0.48 -3.66 -8.32
N TYR A 43 -0.30 -3.36 -7.28
CA TYR A 43 -1.45 -4.16 -6.84
C TYR A 43 -2.71 -3.28 -6.75
N PRO A 44 -3.91 -3.84 -7.00
CA PRO A 44 -5.15 -3.09 -6.81
C PRO A 44 -5.38 -2.71 -5.34
N ASN A 45 -6.23 -1.71 -5.12
CA ASN A 45 -6.60 -1.24 -3.78
C ASN A 45 -7.12 -2.36 -2.88
N ARG A 46 -6.57 -2.46 -1.66
CA ARG A 46 -6.90 -3.48 -0.64
C ARG A 46 -6.70 -4.94 -1.10
N SER A 47 -6.08 -5.19 -2.25
CA SER A 47 -6.02 -6.54 -2.84
C SER A 47 -5.14 -7.51 -2.05
N LEU A 48 -4.17 -6.99 -1.30
CA LEU A 48 -3.26 -7.76 -0.47
C LEU A 48 -3.78 -7.96 0.96
N THR A 49 -4.89 -7.29 1.33
CA THR A 49 -5.54 -7.49 2.62
C THR A 49 -6.19 -8.89 2.65
N PRO A 50 -5.91 -9.70 3.68
CA PRO A 50 -6.55 -10.99 3.84
C PRO A 50 -8.04 -10.85 4.15
N VAL A 51 -8.75 -11.96 3.99
CA VAL A 51 -10.20 -12.03 4.18
C VAL A 51 -10.47 -12.93 5.38
N ASP A 52 -11.26 -12.47 6.33
CA ASP A 52 -11.74 -13.26 7.47
C ASP A 52 -12.76 -14.32 6.98
N SER A 53 -13.01 -15.32 7.81
CA SER A 53 -14.07 -16.34 7.71
C SER A 53 -15.45 -15.80 7.30
N LYS A 54 -15.77 -14.53 7.60
CA LYS A 54 -17.02 -13.86 7.21
C LYS A 54 -16.97 -13.20 5.82
N GLY A 55 -15.87 -13.32 5.09
CA GLY A 55 -15.69 -12.70 3.78
C GLY A 55 -15.27 -11.22 3.82
N ASN A 56 -14.98 -10.68 5.00
CA ASN A 56 -14.57 -9.28 5.17
C ASN A 56 -13.05 -9.12 5.10
N LYS A 57 -12.57 -8.06 4.45
CA LYS A 57 -11.13 -7.73 4.44
C LYS A 57 -10.70 -7.31 5.84
N SER A 58 -9.77 -8.05 6.44
CA SER A 58 -9.24 -7.81 7.78
C SER A 58 -7.75 -8.20 7.80
N GLY A 59 -6.88 -7.21 7.89
CA GLY A 59 -5.46 -7.40 8.11
C GLY A 59 -5.10 -6.83 9.48
N ASN A 60 -4.59 -7.66 10.39
CA ASN A 60 -4.16 -7.22 11.71
C ASN A 60 -2.64 -7.10 11.81
N VAL A 61 -1.91 -7.72 10.88
CA VAL A 61 -0.46 -7.65 10.80
C VAL A 61 -0.06 -7.30 9.38
N TYR A 62 0.91 -6.42 9.18
CA TYR A 62 1.50 -6.20 7.86
C TYR A 62 2.99 -5.97 7.95
N THR A 63 3.67 -6.29 6.85
CA THR A 63 5.04 -5.84 6.60
C THR A 63 5.10 -5.19 5.24
N LYS A 64 5.85 -4.10 5.13
CA LYS A 64 6.14 -3.43 3.86
C LYS A 64 7.58 -2.97 3.83
N TYR A 65 8.26 -3.35 2.77
CA TYR A 65 9.57 -2.87 2.36
C TYR A 65 9.39 -1.98 1.14
N THR A 66 9.97 -0.78 1.20
CA THR A 66 9.90 0.21 0.12
C THR A 66 11.30 0.70 -0.14
N LEU A 67 11.71 0.66 -1.40
CA LEU A 67 12.90 1.32 -1.90
C LEU A 67 12.45 2.25 -3.02
N GLU A 68 12.73 3.53 -2.88
CA GLU A 68 12.45 4.53 -3.91
C GLU A 68 13.73 5.27 -4.27
N LEU A 69 14.06 5.29 -5.55
CA LEU A 69 15.11 6.13 -6.11
C LEU A 69 14.44 7.29 -6.86
N ARG A 70 14.74 8.52 -6.44
CA ARG A 70 14.15 9.75 -6.98
C ARG A 70 15.23 10.61 -7.61
N TYR A 71 15.00 11.05 -8.84
CA TYR A 71 15.89 11.95 -9.55
C TYR A 71 15.15 13.27 -9.86
N PRO A 72 15.65 14.43 -9.38
CA PRO A 72 15.06 15.71 -9.68
C PRO A 72 15.35 16.09 -11.14
N VAL A 73 14.30 16.24 -11.94
CA VAL A 73 14.40 16.74 -13.33
C VAL A 73 14.33 18.26 -13.35
N SER A 74 13.51 18.85 -12.48
CA SER A 74 13.38 20.29 -12.30
C SER A 74 13.54 20.65 -10.84
N LEU A 75 14.50 21.52 -10.55
CA LEU A 75 14.71 22.14 -9.25
C LEU A 75 14.04 23.52 -9.16
N ASN A 76 13.18 23.86 -10.11
CA ASN A 76 12.50 25.16 -10.10
C ASN A 76 11.55 25.24 -8.89
N PRO A 77 11.71 26.23 -7.98
CA PRO A 77 10.87 26.35 -6.80
C PRO A 77 9.37 26.58 -7.10
N SER A 78 9.01 26.99 -8.33
CA SER A 78 7.61 27.07 -8.75
C SER A 78 7.00 25.72 -9.14
N ALA A 79 7.82 24.74 -9.52
CA ALA A 79 7.39 23.39 -9.90
C ALA A 79 8.57 22.41 -9.81
N THR A 80 8.68 21.74 -8.67
CA THR A 80 9.71 20.71 -8.46
C THR A 80 9.20 19.39 -9.02
N ILE A 81 9.89 18.85 -10.02
CA ILE A 81 9.48 17.62 -10.72
C ILE A 81 10.54 16.56 -10.51
N PHE A 82 10.10 15.39 -10.07
CA PHE A 82 10.91 14.20 -9.86
C PHE A 82 10.43 13.09 -10.77
N VAL A 83 11.37 12.40 -11.40
CA VAL A 83 11.13 11.05 -11.88
C VAL A 83 11.60 10.10 -10.79
N LEU A 84 10.88 9.01 -10.62
CA LEU A 84 11.23 8.02 -9.61
C LEU A 84 11.08 6.61 -10.15
N THR A 85 11.86 5.72 -9.56
CA THR A 85 11.70 4.28 -9.70
C THR A 85 11.51 3.71 -8.32
N PHE A 86 10.69 2.68 -8.21
CA PHE A 86 10.35 2.10 -6.92
C PHE A 86 10.37 0.58 -6.98
N LEU A 87 10.76 -0.01 -5.86
CA LEU A 87 10.64 -1.41 -5.56
C LEU A 87 9.88 -1.52 -4.24
N GLU A 88 8.79 -2.27 -4.25
CA GLU A 88 7.96 -2.49 -3.08
C GLU A 88 7.77 -3.98 -2.86
N ALA A 89 7.83 -4.40 -1.60
CA ALA A 89 7.54 -5.77 -1.21
C ALA A 89 6.73 -5.72 0.08
N GLY A 90 5.50 -6.21 0.06
CA GLY A 90 4.67 -6.17 1.25
C GLY A 90 3.60 -7.24 1.24
N ASN A 91 3.09 -7.55 2.42
CA ASN A 91 1.98 -8.45 2.60
C ASN A 91 1.27 -8.16 3.94
N ALA A 92 0.01 -8.59 4.04
CA ALA A 92 -0.80 -8.47 5.24
C ALA A 92 -1.36 -9.84 5.65
N TRP A 93 -1.54 -10.03 6.95
CA TRP A 93 -2.00 -11.27 7.59
C TRP A 93 -3.13 -10.98 8.58
N TYR A 94 -3.98 -11.99 8.77
CA TYR A 94 -5.08 -11.91 9.73
C TYR A 94 -4.59 -12.16 11.17
N SER A 95 -3.72 -13.15 11.39
CA SER A 95 -3.10 -13.42 12.69
C SER A 95 -1.58 -13.29 12.64
N ILE A 96 -0.97 -12.97 13.79
CA ILE A 96 0.49 -12.98 13.97
C ILE A 96 1.08 -14.39 13.80
N ASP A 97 0.31 -15.45 14.07
CA ASP A 97 0.80 -16.83 13.90
C ASP A 97 1.05 -17.19 12.44
N GLN A 98 0.38 -16.47 11.52
CA GLN A 98 0.54 -16.64 10.07
C GLN A 98 1.62 -15.72 9.48
N PHE A 99 2.18 -14.84 10.32
CA PHE A 99 3.14 -13.83 9.88
C PHE A 99 4.41 -14.49 9.34
N SER A 100 4.78 -14.10 8.12
CA SER A 100 6.04 -14.53 7.51
C SER A 100 6.70 -13.34 6.82
N PRO A 101 7.77 -12.76 7.40
CA PRO A 101 8.36 -11.53 6.88
C PRO A 101 8.98 -11.69 5.49
N PHE A 102 9.31 -12.92 5.10
CA PHE A 102 9.87 -13.24 3.78
C PHE A 102 8.79 -13.56 2.74
N SER A 103 7.57 -13.90 3.16
CA SER A 103 6.44 -14.15 2.26
C SER A 103 5.76 -12.84 1.85
N THR A 104 6.49 -12.00 1.12
CA THR A 104 6.01 -10.70 0.64
C THR A 104 5.65 -10.74 -0.84
N LYS A 105 4.68 -9.91 -1.23
CA LYS A 105 4.29 -9.71 -2.63
C LYS A 105 5.07 -8.55 -3.18
N ARG A 106 5.76 -8.75 -4.30
CA ARG A 106 6.70 -7.79 -4.86
C ARG A 106 6.07 -7.02 -6.00
N ALA A 107 6.47 -5.76 -6.11
CA ALA A 107 6.16 -4.89 -7.22
C ALA A 107 7.36 -3.98 -7.52
N ALA A 108 7.48 -3.61 -8.78
CA ALA A 108 8.43 -2.62 -9.23
C ALA A 108 7.73 -1.65 -10.16
N GLY A 109 8.23 -0.42 -10.25
CA GLY A 109 7.63 0.53 -11.14
C GLY A 109 8.42 1.81 -11.31
N VAL A 110 7.86 2.67 -12.15
CA VAL A 110 8.38 3.99 -12.42
C VAL A 110 7.26 5.00 -12.26
N GLY A 111 7.62 6.21 -11.90
CA GLY A 111 6.65 7.25 -11.64
C GLY A 111 7.21 8.63 -11.86
N VAL A 112 6.29 9.59 -11.91
CA VAL A 112 6.59 11.01 -11.97
C VAL A 112 5.82 11.69 -10.86
N ARG A 113 6.52 12.52 -10.08
CA ARG A 113 5.92 13.34 -9.03
C ARG A 113 6.23 14.81 -9.27
N ALA A 114 5.21 15.64 -9.26
CA ALA A 114 5.31 17.09 -9.29
C ALA A 114 4.81 17.64 -7.96
N PHE A 115 5.63 18.50 -7.35
CA PHE A 115 5.22 19.28 -6.19
C PHE A 115 4.86 20.69 -6.66
N LEU A 116 3.57 21.01 -6.58
CA LEU A 116 3.05 22.31 -6.98
C LEU A 116 2.66 23.09 -5.72
N PRO A 117 3.16 24.32 -5.52
CA PRO A 117 2.92 25.09 -4.30
C PRO A 117 1.44 25.27 -3.93
N MET A 118 0.55 25.33 -4.93
CA MET A 118 -0.89 25.52 -4.72
C MET A 118 -1.71 24.23 -4.72
N PHE A 119 -1.26 23.18 -5.40
CA PHE A 119 -2.05 21.96 -5.63
C PHE A 119 -1.55 20.75 -4.82
N GLY A 120 -0.42 20.90 -4.11
CA GLY A 120 0.20 19.82 -3.35
C GLY A 120 0.97 18.85 -4.23
N LEU A 121 1.06 17.61 -3.78
CA LEU A 121 1.75 16.54 -4.49
C LEU A 121 0.81 15.93 -5.53
N LEU A 122 1.23 16.01 -6.80
CA LEU A 122 0.64 15.29 -7.90
C LEU A 122 1.61 14.17 -8.33
N GLY A 123 1.10 12.96 -8.48
CA GLY A 123 1.90 11.80 -8.87
C GLY A 123 1.17 10.90 -9.83
N ILE A 124 1.92 10.32 -10.77
CA ILE A 124 1.47 9.21 -11.61
C ILE A 124 2.54 8.14 -11.49
N ASP A 125 2.14 6.98 -10.98
CA ASP A 125 3.02 5.83 -10.77
C ASP A 125 2.50 4.65 -11.60
N TRP A 126 3.34 4.11 -12.48
CA TRP A 126 3.10 2.84 -13.13
C TRP A 126 3.84 1.74 -12.38
N GLY A 127 3.10 0.78 -11.83
CA GLY A 127 3.65 -0.34 -11.09
C GLY A 127 3.31 -1.67 -11.75
N TYR A 128 4.22 -2.62 -11.65
CA TYR A 128 4.04 -3.99 -12.09
C TYR A 128 4.15 -4.92 -10.88
N GLY A 129 3.07 -5.63 -10.55
CA GLY A 129 3.06 -6.64 -9.49
C GLY A 129 3.45 -8.02 -10.03
N PHE A 130 4.47 -8.61 -9.42
CA PHE A 130 5.07 -9.87 -9.89
C PHE A 130 4.42 -11.13 -9.32
N ASP A 131 3.71 -11.00 -8.20
CA ASP A 131 3.18 -12.13 -7.46
C ASP A 131 1.63 -12.13 -7.51
N PRO A 132 0.99 -13.30 -7.33
CA PRO A 132 -0.47 -13.38 -7.20
C PRO A 132 -0.94 -12.86 -5.84
N TYR A 133 -2.19 -12.42 -5.78
CA TYR A 133 -2.83 -11.90 -4.57
C TYR A 133 -4.12 -12.69 -4.23
N PRO A 134 -4.63 -12.62 -2.99
CA PRO A 134 -5.84 -13.33 -2.58
C PRO A 134 -7.01 -13.15 -3.57
N GLY A 135 -7.58 -14.26 -4.03
CA GLY A 135 -8.69 -14.26 -4.99
C GLY A 135 -8.27 -14.08 -6.47
N HIS A 136 -6.96 -13.98 -6.76
CA HIS A 136 -6.45 -13.86 -8.12
C HIS A 136 -5.21 -14.74 -8.33
N PRO A 137 -5.34 -15.94 -8.95
CA PRO A 137 -4.24 -16.88 -9.10
C PRO A 137 -3.17 -16.44 -10.12
N GLY A 138 -3.49 -15.46 -10.97
CA GLY A 138 -2.52 -14.83 -11.87
C GLY A 138 -1.72 -13.72 -11.21
N ILE A 139 -0.57 -13.37 -11.80
CA ILE A 139 0.20 -12.19 -11.42
C ILE A 139 -0.67 -10.93 -11.50
N SER A 140 -0.44 -9.97 -10.59
CA SER A 140 -1.16 -8.69 -10.61
C SER A 140 -0.93 -7.88 -11.89
N GLY A 141 0.28 -7.96 -12.45
CA GLY A 141 0.63 -7.33 -13.71
C GLY A 141 0.68 -5.80 -13.62
N SER A 142 0.43 -5.14 -14.75
CA SER A 142 0.52 -3.69 -14.91
C SER A 142 -0.65 -2.96 -14.23
N GLN A 143 -0.33 -1.99 -13.37
CA GLN A 143 -1.29 -1.16 -12.65
C GLN A 143 -0.85 0.32 -12.69
N PHE A 144 -1.79 1.23 -12.95
CA PHE A 144 -1.56 2.67 -12.86
C PHE A 144 -2.14 3.20 -11.55
N HIS A 145 -1.36 4.03 -10.87
CA HIS A 145 -1.69 4.65 -9.59
C HIS A 145 -1.59 6.15 -9.74
N PHE A 146 -2.58 6.87 -9.23
CA PHE A 146 -2.62 8.32 -9.26
C PHE A 146 -2.55 8.83 -7.83
N THR A 147 -1.67 9.80 -7.58
CA THR A 147 -1.55 10.44 -6.27
C THR A 147 -1.91 11.90 -6.39
N ILE A 148 -2.90 12.34 -5.60
CA ILE A 148 -3.33 13.73 -5.50
C ILE A 148 -3.51 14.04 -4.01
N GLY A 149 -2.83 15.06 -3.50
CA GLY A 149 -3.12 15.54 -2.15
C GLY A 149 -2.09 16.52 -1.59
N GLN A 150 -2.53 17.30 -0.60
CA GLN A 150 -1.63 17.96 0.35
C GLN A 150 -1.18 16.90 1.36
N GLN A 151 0.13 16.62 1.42
CA GLN A 151 0.70 15.99 2.62
C GLN A 151 0.54 17.00 3.77
N PHE A 152 -0.33 16.68 4.73
CA PHE A 152 -0.40 17.37 6.02
C PHE A 152 0.56 16.70 7.01
#